data_AF-A0A6M1ZPZ1-F1
#
_entry.id   AF-A0A6M1ZPZ1-F1
#
_cell.length_a   1.000
_cell.length_b   1.000
_cell.length_c   1.000
_cell.angle_alpha   90.00
_cell.angle_beta   90.00
_cell.angle_gamma   90.00
#
_symmetry.space_group_name_H-M   'P 1'
#
loop_
_entity.id
_entity.type
_entity.pdbx_description
1 polymer ?
#
loop_
_entity_poly.entity_id
_entity_poly.type
_entity_poly.pdbx_seq_one_letter_code
_entity_poly.pdbx_strand_id
1 'polypeptide(L)' 'MTTLLEKVTRLNEIGIALSAERNVPVLLEKILRNAKLLTNADGATIYTVLPDQKVRFEIITTDSLGYHLGGSSG' A
#
# COMPACT_ATOMS: atom_id res chain seq x y z
N MET A 1 4.32 0.76 -24.12
CA MET A 1 3.33 -0.25 -23.71
C MET A 1 4.08 -1.22 -22.81
N THR A 2 3.78 -1.28 -21.51
CA THR A 2 4.56 -2.11 -20.58
C THR A 2 4.31 -3.60 -20.84
N THR A 3 5.37 -4.39 -20.92
CA THR A 3 5.30 -5.82 -21.21
C THR A 3 4.87 -6.62 -19.98
N LEU A 4 4.34 -7.83 -20.18
CA LEU A 4 4.04 -8.74 -19.06
C LEU A 4 5.29 -9.02 -18.21
N LEU A 5 6.44 -9.16 -18.87
CA LEU A 5 7.72 -9.39 -18.21
C LEU A 5 8.09 -8.23 -17.29
N GLU A 6 7.91 -6.99 -17.72
CA GLU A 6 8.16 -5.80 -16.89
C GLU A 6 7.26 -5.75 -15.64
N LYS A 7 5.99 -6.17 -15.76
CA LYS A 7 5.08 -6.25 -14.59
C LYS A 7 5.53 -7.31 -13.60
N VAL A 8 5.96 -8.48 -14.08
CA VAL A 8 6.46 -9.57 -13.24
C VAL A 8 7.77 -9.18 -12.54
N THR A 9 8.70 -8.56 -13.26
CA THR A 9 9.95 -8.04 -12.68
C THR A 9 9.67 -7.03 -11.59
N ARG A 10 8.77 -6.08 -11.85
CA ARG A 10 8.38 -5.06 -10.87
C ARG A 10 7.71 -5.65 -9.63
N LEU A 11 6.84 -6.65 -9.80
CA LEU A 11 6.24 -7.38 -8.69
C LEU A 11 7.30 -8.08 -7.83
N ASN A 12 8.32 -8.69 -8.45
CA ASN A 12 9.40 -9.35 -7.73
C ASN A 12 10.25 -8.34 -6.93
N GLU A 13 10.62 -7.21 -7.53
CA GLU A 13 11.34 -6.12 -6.84
C GLU A 13 10.55 -5.59 -5.64
N ILE A 14 9.24 -5.39 -5.81
CA ILE A 14 8.33 -5.00 -4.73
C ILE A 14 8.35 -6.08 -3.63
N GLY A 15 8.20 -7.35 -3.98
CA GLY A 15 8.22 -8.46 -3.02
C GLY A 15 9.50 -8.51 -2.19
N ILE A 16 10.66 -8.35 -2.81
CA ILE A 16 11.96 -8.30 -2.13
C ILE A 16 12.00 -7.11 -1.16
N ALA A 17 11.66 -5.90 -1.62
CA ALA A 17 11.68 -4.70 -0.78
C ALA A 17 10.72 -4.79 0.41
N LEU A 18 9.55 -5.42 0.22
CA LEU A 18 8.58 -5.67 1.29
C LEU A 18 9.12 -6.69 2.30
N SER A 19 9.76 -7.78 1.85
CA SER A 19 10.31 -8.81 2.73
C SER A 19 11.45 -8.33 3.63
N ALA A 20 12.20 -7.32 3.18
CA ALA A 20 13.30 -6.73 3.93
C ALA A 20 12.83 -5.67 4.96
N GLU A 21 11.61 -5.15 4.82
CA GLU A 21 11.07 -4.11 5.69
C GLU A 21 10.56 -4.71 7.01
N ARG A 22 11.01 -4.15 8.13
CA ARG A 22 10.62 -4.58 9.49
C ARG A 22 9.70 -3.60 10.18
N ASN A 23 9.65 -2.36 9.72
CA ASN A 23 8.77 -1.34 10.28
C ASN A 23 7.36 -1.50 9.71
N VAL A 24 6.40 -1.90 10.56
CA VAL A 24 5.03 -2.21 10.15
C VAL A 24 4.32 -1.03 9.47
N PRO A 25 4.30 0.19 10.05
CA PRO A 25 3.75 1.38 9.36
C PRO A 25 4.33 1.61 7.95
N VAL A 26 5.65 1.53 7.81
CA VAL A 26 6.32 1.71 6.50
C VAL A 26 5.96 0.58 5.54
N LEU A 27 5.91 -0.66 6.04
CA LEU A 27 5.54 -1.82 5.25
C LEU A 27 4.11 -1.69 4.70
N LEU A 28 3.14 -1.36 5.55
CA LEU A 28 1.74 -1.19 5.14
C LEU A 28 1.61 -0.07 4.10
N GLU A 29 2.33 1.04 4.27
CA GLU A 29 2.29 2.13 3.30
C GLU A 29 2.91 1.75 1.95
N LYS A 30 4.04 1.02 1.96
CA LYS A 30 4.63 0.47 0.74
C LYS A 30 3.68 -0.50 0.04
N ILE A 31 3.01 -1.38 0.76
CA ILE A 31 2.01 -2.30 0.20
C ILE A 31 0.89 -1.50 -0.47
N LEU A 32 0.31 -0.53 0.23
CA LEU A 32 -0.81 0.27 -0.25
C LEU A 32 -0.45 1.03 -1.53
N ARG A 33 0.69 1.75 -1.53
CA ARG A 33 1.15 2.54 -2.69
C ARG A 33 1.42 1.66 -3.90
N ASN A 34 2.06 0.50 -3.71
CA ASN A 34 2.34 -0.42 -4.80
C ASN A 34 1.05 -1.05 -5.36
N ALA A 35 0.12 -1.47 -4.51
CA ALA A 35 -1.18 -2.01 -4.95
C ALA A 35 -1.96 -0.96 -5.77
N LYS A 36 -2.01 0.28 -5.29
CA LYS A 36 -2.64 1.40 -5.98
C LYS A 36 -2.01 1.67 -7.36
N LEU A 37 -0.68 1.67 -7.44
CA LEU A 37 0.05 1.86 -8.68
C LEU A 37 -0.19 0.71 -9.68
N LEU A 38 -0.17 -0.54 -9.21
CA LEU A 38 -0.37 -1.73 -10.07
C LEU A 38 -1.78 -1.82 -10.64
N THR A 39 -2.77 -1.34 -9.89
CA THR A 39 -4.19 -1.36 -10.27
C THR A 39 -4.66 -0.07 -10.95
N ASN A 40 -3.79 0.95 -11.01
CA ASN A 40 -4.14 2.29 -11.48
C ASN A 40 -5.35 2.89 -10.73
N ALA A 41 -5.41 2.65 -9.41
CA ALA A 41 -6.49 3.14 -8.56
C ALA A 41 -6.22 4.59 -8.08
N ASP A 42 -7.29 5.37 -7.89
CA ASP A 42 -7.20 6.74 -7.36
C ASP A 42 -7.17 6.80 -5.82
N GLY A 43 -7.75 5.79 -5.15
CA GLY A 43 -7.81 5.71 -3.69
C GLY A 43 -7.47 4.32 -3.17
N ALA A 44 -7.04 4.24 -1.91
CA ALA A 44 -6.72 2.99 -1.25
C ALA A 44 -6.83 3.12 0.28
N THR A 45 -7.13 2.01 0.96
CA THR A 45 -7.21 1.98 2.43
C THR A 45 -6.70 0.65 2.98
N ILE A 46 -5.94 0.69 4.08
CA ILE A 46 -5.62 -0.47 4.92
C ILE A 46 -6.22 -0.23 6.31
N TYR A 47 -6.83 -1.27 6.86
CA TYR A 47 -7.33 -1.30 8.24
C TYR A 47 -6.89 -2.60 8.92
N THR A 48 -6.73 -2.54 10.24
CA THR A 48 -6.59 -3.72 11.10
C THR A 48 -7.91 -4.02 11.79
N VAL A 49 -8.15 -5.31 12.06
CA VAL A 49 -9.30 -5.76 12.86
C VAL A 49 -8.84 -5.90 14.30
N LEU A 50 -9.56 -5.26 15.21
CA LEU A 50 -9.31 -5.30 16.64
C LEU A 50 -10.02 -6.50 17.30
N PRO A 51 -9.62 -6.91 18.52
CA PRO A 51 -10.25 -8.04 19.21
C PRO A 51 -11.76 -7.91 19.43
N ASP A 52 -12.29 -6.68 19.48
CA ASP A 52 -13.72 -6.38 19.65
C ASP A 52 -14.48 -6.30 18.32
N GLN A 53 -13.93 -6.86 17.24
CA GLN A 53 -14.47 -6.83 15.87
C GLN A 53 -14.66 -5.44 15.29
N LYS A 54 -14.00 -4.41 15.85
CA LYS A 54 -13.92 -3.09 15.24
C LYS A 54 -12.76 -3.00 14.27
N VAL A 55 -12.85 -2.06 13.35
CA VAL A 55 -11.76 -1.72 12.43
C VAL A 55 -11.02 -0.49 12.92
N ARG A 56 -9.69 -0.52 12.80
CA ARG A 56 -8.85 0.68 12.91
C ARG A 56 -8.25 0.94 11.55
N PHE A 57 -8.55 2.11 10.98
CA PHE A 57 -7.88 2.56 9.76
C PHE A 57 -6.41 2.85 10.08
N GLU A 58 -5.52 2.17 9.38
CA GLU A 58 -4.08 2.41 9.47
C GLU A 58 -3.65 3.44 8.43
N ILE A 59 -4.23 3.38 7.22
CA ILE A 59 -3.93 4.31 6.12
C ILE A 59 -5.20 4.53 5.29
N ILE A 60 -5.51 5.79 4.99
CA ILE A 60 -6.52 6.19 4.00
C ILE A 60 -5.85 7.18 3.04
N THR A 61 -5.96 6.94 1.73
CA THR A 61 -5.38 7.85 0.73
C THR A 61 -6.28 7.99 -0.50
N THR A 62 -6.38 9.19 -1.06
CA THR A 62 -7.07 9.49 -2.34
C THR A 62 -6.35 10.63 -3.04
N ASP A 63 -5.79 10.38 -4.23
CA ASP A 63 -4.88 11.32 -4.89
C ASP A 63 -5.65 12.49 -5.49
N SER A 64 -6.78 12.22 -6.16
CA SER A 64 -7.66 13.24 -6.74
C SER A 64 -8.17 14.26 -5.73
N LEU A 65 -8.24 13.89 -4.45
CA LEU A 65 -8.67 14.76 -3.34
C LEU A 65 -7.50 15.33 -2.53
N GLY A 66 -6.25 14.95 -2.83
CA GLY A 66 -5.10 15.32 -2.01
C GLY A 66 -5.21 14.84 -0.55
N TYR A 67 -5.95 13.75 -0.30
CA TYR A 67 -6.27 13.28 1.03
C TYR A 67 -5.35 12.13 1.45
N HIS A 68 -4.71 12.26 2.61
CA HIS A 68 -3.84 11.25 3.20
C HIS A 68 -3.99 11.26 4.72
N LEU A 69 -4.21 10.09 5.32
CA LEU A 69 -4.34 9.91 6.76
C LEU A 69 -3.65 8.62 7.19
N GLY A 70 -2.80 8.70 8.21
CA GLY A 70 -2.10 7.55 8.79
C GLY A 70 -0.90 7.09 7.96
N GLY A 71 -0.42 5.87 8.22
CA GLY A 71 0.81 5.35 7.63
C GLY A 71 2.07 5.94 8.26
N SER A 72 3.18 5.89 7.52
CA SER A 72 4.48 6.44 7.93
C SER A 72 4.72 7.88 7.49
N SER A 73 3.91 8.40 6.56
CA SER A 73 4.04 9.76 6.00
C SER A 73 2.87 10.70 6.29
N GLY A 74 1.80 10.21 6.92
CA GLY A 74 0.62 10.99 7.32
C GLY A 74 0.60 11.42 8.78
#